data_AF-A0A2G9UR05-F1
#
_entry.id   AF-A0A2G9UR05-F1
#
_cell.length_a   1.000
_cell.length_b   1.000
_cell.length_c   1.000
_cell.angle_alpha   90.00
_cell.angle_beta   90.00
_cell.angle_gamma   90.00
#
_symmetry.space_group_name_H-M   'P 1'
#
loop_
_entity.id
_entity.type
_entity.pdbx_description
1 polymer ?
#
loop_
_entity_poly.entity_id
_entity_poly.type
_entity_poly.pdbx_seq_one_letter_code
_entity_poly.pdbx_strand_id
1 'polypeptide(L)'
;MDLEDQAVTVAVKNAVMDSEYRIILNVGGVRHETYKHTLKKIPATRLSRLTTNLANYDPVLNEYFFDRHPGVFSQILNYYRTGKLHYPLDVCGPLFEEELKYWGLDSNECEPCCWMTLSGTRDTQEVLKTLDELDIEVDNADGPFGERKVKGASAKELMLLVFFLVLGVVVFASLVYYAERVEPNPNNEFQSIPIGLWWAVSELKADSTTHFLTPINTVPEIGIMFHQTMWKRSPEP
;
A
#
# COMPACT_ATOMS: atom_id res chain seq x y z
N MET A 1 40.42 60.18 -14.54
CA MET A 1 39.89 58.86 -14.16
C MET A 1 38.45 59.13 -13.87
N ASP A 2 37.61 58.79 -14.84
CA ASP A 2 36.30 59.41 -14.99
C ASP A 2 35.30 58.75 -14.02
N LEU A 3 34.27 59.50 -13.61
CA LEU A 3 33.28 59.03 -12.61
C LEU A 3 32.59 57.73 -13.05
N GLU A 4 32.50 57.48 -14.36
CA GLU A 4 31.98 56.25 -14.96
C GLU A 4 32.90 55.04 -14.72
N ASP A 5 34.22 55.20 -14.83
CA ASP A 5 35.19 54.13 -14.55
C ASP A 5 35.15 53.70 -13.08
N GLN A 6 34.89 54.65 -12.18
CA GLN A 6 34.78 54.39 -10.75
C GLN A 6 33.49 53.61 -10.42
N ALA A 7 32.38 53.93 -11.08
CA ALA A 7 31.12 53.19 -10.93
C ALA A 7 31.23 51.75 -11.47
N VAL A 8 31.88 51.55 -12.62
CA VAL A 8 32.13 50.21 -13.18
C VAL A 8 33.02 49.39 -12.26
N THR A 9 34.08 49.99 -11.72
CA THR A 9 34.99 49.30 -10.78
C THR A 9 34.28 48.86 -9.50
N VAL A 10 33.38 49.69 -8.97
CA VAL A 10 32.56 49.36 -7.79
C VAL A 10 31.55 48.26 -8.12
N ALA A 11 30.88 48.32 -9.27
CA ALA A 11 29.92 47.30 -9.70
C ALA A 11 30.60 45.93 -9.89
N VAL A 12 31.77 45.89 -10.52
CA VAL A 12 32.56 44.67 -10.69
C VAL A 12 33.01 44.11 -9.34
N LYS A 13 33.53 44.96 -8.44
CA LYS A 13 33.89 44.52 -7.07
C LYS A 13 32.69 43.95 -6.32
N ASN A 14 31.54 44.59 -6.39
CA ASN A 14 30.32 44.12 -5.73
C ASN A 14 29.84 42.78 -6.33
N ALA A 15 29.91 42.62 -7.65
CA ALA A 15 29.55 41.37 -8.32
C ALA A 15 30.50 40.21 -7.94
N VAL A 16 31.81 40.49 -7.85
CA VAL A 16 32.82 39.50 -7.42
C VAL A 16 32.58 39.09 -5.97
N MET A 17 32.37 40.07 -5.07
CA MET A 17 32.06 39.79 -3.66
C MET A 17 30.76 38.96 -3.53
N ASP A 18 29.70 39.32 -4.26
CA ASP A 18 28.44 38.59 -4.24
C ASP A 18 28.57 37.15 -4.76
N SER A 19 29.46 36.90 -5.73
CA SER A 19 29.76 35.54 -6.20
C SER A 19 30.48 34.70 -5.14
N GLU A 20 31.32 35.32 -4.29
CA GLU A 20 32.06 34.65 -3.23
C GLU A 20 31.14 34.23 -2.07
N TYR A 21 30.03 34.94 -1.85
CA TYR A 21 29.04 34.61 -0.84
C TYR A 21 27.99 33.60 -1.30
N ARG A 22 27.92 33.33 -2.61
CA ARG A 22 27.02 32.34 -3.18
C ARG A 22 27.63 30.94 -3.15
N ILE A 23 26.76 29.94 -3.19
CA ILE A 23 27.11 28.52 -3.19
C ILE A 23 26.18 27.81 -4.16
N ILE A 24 26.76 26.91 -4.96
CA ILE A 24 26.05 26.10 -5.95
C ILE A 24 25.90 24.68 -5.41
N LEU A 25 24.66 24.21 -5.39
CA LEU A 25 24.26 22.88 -4.96
C LEU A 25 23.64 22.17 -6.17
N ASN A 26 24.37 21.25 -6.77
CA ASN A 26 23.90 20.41 -7.86
C ASN A 26 23.20 19.18 -7.28
N VAL A 27 21.87 19.14 -7.36
CA VAL A 27 21.04 18.05 -6.82
C VAL A 27 20.39 17.31 -7.99
N GLY A 28 20.74 16.04 -8.19
CA GLY A 28 20.21 15.22 -9.28
C GLY A 28 20.46 15.80 -10.67
N GLY A 29 21.53 16.60 -10.84
CA GLY A 29 21.86 17.31 -12.09
C GLY A 29 21.31 18.74 -12.18
N VAL A 30 20.42 19.15 -11.27
CA VAL A 30 19.84 20.50 -11.24
C VAL A 30 20.65 21.40 -10.32
N ARG A 31 21.13 22.53 -10.84
CA ARG A 31 21.91 23.52 -10.08
C ARG A 31 21.00 24.46 -9.31
N HIS A 32 21.08 24.39 -8.00
CA HIS A 32 20.44 25.32 -7.07
C HIS A 32 21.47 26.30 -6.53
N GLU A 33 21.21 27.59 -6.69
CA GLU A 33 22.08 28.65 -6.18
C GLU A 33 21.45 29.31 -4.95
N THR A 34 22.27 29.55 -3.93
CA THR A 34 21.84 30.24 -2.71
C THR A 34 23.04 30.91 -2.05
N TYR A 35 22.80 31.63 -0.94
CA TYR A 35 23.86 32.24 -0.14
C TYR A 35 24.37 31.29 0.94
N LYS A 36 25.68 31.31 1.21
CA LYS A 36 26.31 30.53 2.29
C LYS A 36 25.66 30.78 3.65
N HIS A 37 25.27 32.02 3.94
CA HIS A 37 24.60 32.38 5.20
C HIS A 37 23.18 31.80 5.32
N THR A 38 22.48 31.56 4.20
CA THR A 38 21.13 30.96 4.21
C THR A 38 21.20 29.54 4.76
N LEU A 39 22.23 28.76 4.39
CA LEU A 39 22.44 27.40 4.90
C LEU A 39 22.81 27.36 6.38
N LYS A 40 23.27 28.47 6.96
CA LYS A 40 23.63 28.58 8.38
C LYS A 40 22.43 28.93 9.28
N LYS A 41 21.28 29.32 8.72
CA LYS A 41 20.08 29.67 9.49
C LYS A 41 19.54 28.50 10.31
N ILE A 42 19.66 27.27 9.80
CA ILE A 42 19.22 26.05 10.48
C ILE A 42 20.47 25.23 10.82
N PRO A 43 20.98 25.33 12.06
CA PRO A 43 22.19 24.63 12.48
C PRO A 43 21.95 23.12 12.58
N ALA A 44 23.04 22.35 12.68
CA ALA A 44 23.03 20.88 12.83
C ALA A 44 22.47 20.07 11.64
N THR A 45 22.13 20.73 10.53
CA THR A 45 21.70 20.09 9.27
C THR A 45 22.88 19.72 8.38
N ARG A 46 22.68 18.83 7.40
CA ARG A 46 23.72 18.46 6.42
C ARG A 46 24.23 19.67 5.64
N LEU A 47 23.33 20.55 5.22
CA LEU A 47 23.69 21.75 4.45
C LEU A 47 24.44 22.79 5.29
N SER A 48 24.13 22.91 6.59
CA SER A 48 24.87 23.80 7.49
C SER A 48 26.32 23.35 7.71
N ARG A 49 26.59 22.05 7.54
CA ARG A 49 27.89 21.39 7.75
C ARG A 49 28.72 21.23 6.48
N LEU A 50 28.31 21.84 5.37
CA LEU A 50 29.09 21.81 4.13
C LEU A 50 30.48 22.41 4.35
N THR A 51 31.50 21.68 3.91
CA THR A 51 32.90 22.10 3.86
C THR A 51 33.51 21.64 2.54
N THR A 52 34.53 22.34 2.06
CA THR A 52 35.22 22.02 0.79
C THR A 52 35.98 20.68 0.84
N ASN A 53 36.16 20.10 2.03
CA ASN A 53 36.81 18.81 2.23
C ASN A 53 35.85 17.62 2.09
N LEU A 54 34.56 17.87 1.81
CA LEU A 54 33.60 16.81 1.56
C LEU A 54 33.88 16.15 0.19
N ALA A 55 33.76 14.82 0.14
CA ALA A 55 33.99 14.05 -1.08
C ALA A 55 33.07 14.42 -2.26
N ASN A 56 31.95 15.08 -1.98
CA ASN A 56 30.96 15.49 -2.96
C ASN A 56 31.12 16.96 -3.42
N TYR A 57 32.23 17.61 -3.07
CA TYR A 57 32.59 18.93 -3.60
C TYR A 57 33.47 18.77 -4.85
N ASP A 58 33.07 19.41 -5.95
CA ASP A 58 33.87 19.50 -7.16
C ASP A 58 34.64 20.84 -7.16
N PRO A 59 35.99 20.82 -7.03
CA PRO A 59 36.79 22.03 -7.00
C PRO A 59 36.90 22.72 -8.36
N VAL A 60 36.64 22.02 -9.47
CA VAL A 60 36.72 22.59 -10.82
C VAL A 60 35.50 23.45 -11.10
N LEU A 61 34.31 22.91 -10.80
CA LEU A 61 33.04 23.61 -10.99
C LEU A 61 32.63 24.47 -9.79
N ASN A 62 33.35 24.35 -8.66
CA ASN A 62 33.04 25.01 -7.40
C ASN A 62 31.59 24.74 -6.95
N GLU A 63 31.12 23.49 -7.11
CA GLU A 63 29.75 23.07 -6.77
C GLU A 63 29.75 21.81 -5.91
N TYR A 64 28.67 21.62 -5.15
CA TYR A 64 28.45 20.40 -4.38
C TYR A 64 27.46 19.50 -5.11
N PHE A 65 27.82 18.27 -5.39
CA PHE A 65 26.93 17.29 -6.02
C PHE A 65 26.19 16.44 -4.98
N PHE A 66 24.90 16.20 -5.22
CA PHE A 66 24.06 15.31 -4.44
C PHE A 66 23.18 14.50 -5.37
N ASP A 67 23.28 13.17 -5.31
CA ASP A 67 22.44 12.26 -6.09
C ASP A 67 21.07 12.05 -5.41
N ARG A 68 20.28 13.13 -5.32
CA ARG A 68 18.96 13.18 -4.66
C ARG A 68 17.92 13.85 -5.57
N HIS A 69 16.66 13.86 -5.13
CA HIS A 69 15.55 14.35 -5.93
C HIS A 69 15.55 15.90 -6.07
N PRO A 70 15.71 16.45 -7.30
CA PRO A 70 15.82 17.90 -7.50
C PRO A 70 14.55 18.69 -7.18
N GLY A 71 13.37 18.13 -7.53
CA GLY A 71 12.07 18.79 -7.25
C GLY A 71 11.85 19.05 -5.76
N VAL A 72 11.92 17.98 -4.96
CA VAL A 72 11.85 18.03 -3.49
C VAL A 72 12.88 18.98 -2.87
N PHE A 73 14.10 19.00 -3.38
CA PHE A 73 15.15 19.86 -2.84
C PHE A 73 14.80 21.36 -2.90
N SER A 74 14.02 21.80 -3.89
CA SER A 74 13.53 23.19 -3.96
C SER A 74 12.75 23.58 -2.72
N GLN A 75 11.91 22.67 -2.22
CA GLN A 75 11.09 22.88 -1.03
C GLN A 75 11.96 22.91 0.24
N ILE A 76 12.96 22.04 0.30
CA ILE A 76 13.96 22.01 1.37
C ILE A 76 14.75 23.31 1.41
N LEU A 77 15.23 23.79 0.27
CA LEU A 77 15.95 25.07 0.20
C LEU A 77 15.06 26.25 0.59
N ASN A 78 13.77 26.20 0.25
CA ASN A 78 12.81 27.22 0.65
C ASN A 78 12.67 27.31 2.17
N TYR A 79 12.72 26.17 2.88
CA TYR A 79 12.71 26.15 4.35
C TYR A 79 13.88 26.95 4.94
N TYR A 80 15.10 26.84 4.39
CA TYR A 80 16.22 27.67 4.85
C TYR A 80 16.02 29.16 4.54
N ARG A 81 15.30 29.50 3.46
CA ARG A 81 15.05 30.90 3.08
C ARG A 81 14.02 31.56 3.99
N THR A 82 12.87 30.90 4.16
CA THR A 82 11.70 31.44 4.87
C THR A 82 11.69 31.13 6.37
N GLY A 83 12.34 30.04 6.78
CA GLY A 83 12.24 29.48 8.13
C GLY A 83 10.94 28.70 8.38
N LYS A 84 10.13 28.46 7.34
CA LYS A 84 8.85 27.74 7.43
C LYS A 84 8.85 26.48 6.59
N LEU A 85 8.61 25.34 7.23
CA LEU A 85 8.60 24.04 6.55
C LEU A 85 7.19 23.73 6.04
N HIS A 86 7.06 23.63 4.72
CA HIS A 86 5.82 23.22 4.05
C HIS A 86 6.03 21.95 3.24
N TYR A 87 4.99 21.11 3.19
CA TYR A 87 5.00 19.88 2.40
C TYR A 87 4.61 20.16 0.94
N PRO A 88 5.32 19.56 -0.03
CA PRO A 88 4.95 19.60 -1.44
C PRO A 88 3.63 18.85 -1.69
N LEU A 89 2.88 19.27 -2.71
CA LEU A 89 1.62 18.62 -3.13
C LEU A 89 1.80 17.62 -4.28
N ASP A 90 2.97 17.66 -4.93
CA ASP A 90 3.32 16.88 -6.11
C ASP A 90 4.05 15.57 -5.78
N VAL A 91 4.41 15.34 -4.51
CA VAL A 91 5.03 14.10 -4.04
C VAL A 91 4.33 13.57 -2.79
N CYS A 92 4.43 12.27 -2.54
CA CYS A 92 3.87 11.66 -1.34
C CYS A 92 4.66 12.05 -0.09
N GLY A 93 3.96 12.12 1.05
CA GLY A 93 4.56 12.46 2.34
C GLY A 93 5.74 11.58 2.75
N PRO A 94 5.73 10.24 2.60
CA PRO A 94 6.83 9.39 3.06
C PRO A 94 8.12 9.63 2.26
N LEU A 95 8.00 9.88 0.96
CA LEU A 95 9.14 10.24 0.11
C LEU A 95 9.77 11.56 0.57
N PHE A 96 8.93 12.55 0.92
CA PHE A 96 9.43 13.82 1.45
C PHE A 96 10.09 13.66 2.82
N GLU A 97 9.53 12.82 3.70
CA GLU A 97 10.12 12.50 5.01
C GLU A 97 11.50 11.84 4.88
N GLU A 98 11.69 10.93 3.92
CA GLU A 98 13.00 10.34 3.63
C GLU A 98 14.04 11.38 3.22
N GLU A 99 13.63 12.36 2.41
CA GLU A 99 14.48 13.50 2.05
C GLU A 99 14.78 14.37 3.28
N LEU A 100 13.77 14.76 4.07
CA LEU A 100 14.00 15.54 5.30
C LEU A 100 15.01 14.86 6.23
N LYS A 101 14.87 13.55 6.42
CA LYS A 101 15.81 12.73 7.19
C LYS A 101 17.22 12.74 6.59
N TYR A 102 17.36 12.63 5.27
CA TYR A 102 18.65 12.69 4.59
C TYR A 102 19.36 14.04 4.83
N TRP A 103 18.61 15.15 4.75
CA TRP A 103 19.13 16.51 4.95
C TRP A 103 19.30 16.90 6.43
N GLY A 104 18.80 16.07 7.34
CA GLY A 104 18.88 16.26 8.79
C GLY A 104 17.91 17.32 9.30
N LEU A 105 16.72 17.37 8.71
CA LEU A 105 15.62 18.26 9.10
C LEU A 105 14.55 17.45 9.86
N ASP A 106 13.97 18.04 10.89
CA ASP A 106 12.87 17.41 11.63
C ASP A 106 11.54 17.67 10.91
N SER A 107 10.80 16.60 10.63
CA SER A 107 9.44 16.64 10.06
C SER A 107 8.43 17.30 10.98
N ASN A 108 8.70 17.36 12.28
CA ASN A 108 7.79 17.91 13.29
C ASN A 108 7.69 19.44 13.24
N GLU A 109 8.68 20.12 12.65
CA GLU A 109 8.74 21.58 12.49
C GLU A 109 7.83 22.10 11.34
N CYS A 110 6.92 21.26 10.84
CA CYS A 110 6.03 21.62 9.74
C CYS A 110 4.95 22.61 10.16
N GLU A 111 4.67 23.59 9.30
CA GLU A 111 3.65 24.59 9.56
C GLU A 111 2.24 23.97 9.62
N PRO A 112 1.33 24.52 10.44
CA PRO A 112 -0.03 23.97 10.63
C PRO A 112 -0.83 23.75 9.35
N CYS A 113 -0.60 24.57 8.32
CA CYS A 113 -1.28 24.44 7.03
C CYS A 113 -1.01 23.10 6.31
N CYS A 114 0.05 22.37 6.67
CA CYS A 114 0.42 21.10 6.07
C CYS A 114 0.07 19.89 6.93
N TRP A 115 -0.42 20.09 8.17
CA TRP A 115 -0.69 19.00 9.10
C TRP A 115 -1.73 18.00 8.57
N MET A 116 -2.75 18.48 7.84
CA MET A 116 -3.77 17.59 7.29
C MET A 116 -3.19 16.56 6.30
N THR A 117 -2.29 17.01 5.44
CA THR A 117 -1.59 16.14 4.46
C THR A 117 -0.63 15.19 5.15
N LEU A 118 0.07 15.66 6.18
CA LEU A 118 1.00 14.85 6.98
C LEU A 118 0.27 13.76 7.78
N SER A 119 -0.78 14.13 8.54
CA SER A 119 -1.54 13.19 9.37
C SER A 119 -2.20 12.11 8.52
N GLY A 120 -2.88 12.46 7.42
CA GLY A 120 -3.52 11.46 6.57
C GLY A 120 -2.52 10.45 5.96
N THR A 121 -1.31 10.91 5.64
CA THR A 121 -0.24 10.03 5.16
C THR A 121 0.23 9.06 6.26
N ARG A 122 0.46 9.55 7.48
CA ARG A 122 0.96 8.75 8.61
C ARG A 122 -0.05 7.69 9.04
N ASP A 123 -1.32 8.07 9.14
CA ASP A 123 -2.40 7.15 9.52
C ASP A 123 -2.54 6.02 8.49
N THR A 124 -2.46 6.37 7.19
CA THR A 124 -2.50 5.38 6.12
C THR A 124 -1.29 4.44 6.17
N GLN A 125 -0.09 4.97 6.43
CA GLN A 125 1.12 4.17 6.55
C GLN A 125 1.05 3.18 7.73
N GLU A 126 0.47 3.59 8.86
CA GLU A 126 0.29 2.73 10.03
C GLU A 126 -0.69 1.60 9.75
N VAL A 127 -1.82 1.89 9.10
CA VAL A 127 -2.78 0.87 8.67
C VAL A 127 -2.11 -0.10 7.68
N LEU A 128 -1.34 0.39 6.70
CA LEU A 128 -0.64 -0.49 5.76
C LEU A 128 0.37 -1.41 6.44
N LYS A 129 1.09 -0.92 7.47
CA LYS A 129 2.01 -1.75 8.24
C LYS A 129 1.30 -2.81 9.06
N THR A 130 0.21 -2.45 9.73
CA THR A 130 -0.57 -3.43 10.50
C THR A 130 -1.15 -4.51 9.58
N LEU A 131 -1.59 -4.15 8.37
CA LEU A 131 -2.02 -5.12 7.36
C LEU A 131 -0.88 -6.06 6.93
N ASP A 132 0.34 -5.55 6.72
CA ASP A 132 1.52 -6.36 6.36
C ASP A 132 1.97 -7.27 7.50
N GLU A 133 1.93 -6.79 8.75
CA GLU A 133 2.23 -7.59 9.94
C GLU A 133 1.22 -8.73 10.12
N LEU A 134 -0.07 -8.45 9.93
CA LEU A 134 -1.12 -9.47 9.98
C LEU A 134 -0.95 -10.52 8.88
N ASP A 135 -0.51 -10.14 7.68
CA ASP A 135 -0.19 -11.10 6.61
C ASP A 135 1.00 -12.01 6.98
N ILE A 136 2.01 -11.49 7.70
CA ILE A 136 3.19 -12.25 8.13
C ILE A 136 2.85 -13.23 9.26
N GLU A 137 2.00 -12.86 10.20
CA GLU A 137 1.64 -13.74 11.32
C GLU A 137 0.82 -14.96 10.88
N VAL A 138 -0.07 -14.79 9.89
CA VAL A 138 -0.86 -15.89 9.31
C VAL A 138 0.04 -16.91 8.59
N ASP A 139 1.10 -16.45 7.93
CA ASP A 139 2.08 -17.30 7.24
C ASP A 139 2.99 -18.12 8.21
N ASN A 140 3.08 -17.74 9.49
CA ASN A 140 3.94 -18.41 10.48
C ASN A 140 3.19 -19.41 11.37
N ALA A 141 1.87 -19.55 11.19
CA ALA A 141 1.03 -20.48 11.92
C ALA A 141 0.93 -21.85 11.24
N ASP A 142 2.05 -22.44 10.81
CA ASP A 142 2.06 -23.79 10.24
C ASP A 142 2.64 -24.81 11.22
N GLY A 143 1.85 -25.84 11.48
CA GLY A 143 2.28 -27.09 12.10
C GLY A 143 3.33 -27.85 11.25
N PRO A 144 3.79 -29.02 11.70
CA PRO A 144 5.02 -29.63 11.23
C PRO A 144 4.81 -30.40 9.92
N PHE A 145 4.71 -29.70 8.79
CA PHE A 145 5.05 -30.28 7.49
C PHE A 145 5.33 -29.16 6.49
N GLY A 146 6.62 -28.84 6.31
CA GLY A 146 7.04 -27.80 5.39
C GLY A 146 6.83 -28.22 3.94
N GLU A 147 6.01 -27.47 3.20
CA GLU A 147 5.99 -27.46 1.74
C GLU A 147 5.86 -26.02 1.20
N ARG A 148 6.98 -25.52 0.67
CA ARG A 148 7.18 -24.51 -0.40
C ARG A 148 6.17 -23.34 -0.48
N LYS A 149 6.62 -22.14 -0.05
CA LYS A 149 5.96 -20.84 -0.28
C LYS A 149 5.54 -20.63 -1.73
N VAL A 150 4.24 -20.60 -1.97
CA VAL A 150 3.65 -19.92 -3.13
C VAL A 150 3.35 -18.50 -2.69
N LYS A 151 4.16 -17.53 -3.15
CA LYS A 151 3.84 -16.10 -2.99
C LYS A 151 2.62 -15.79 -3.84
N GLY A 152 1.46 -15.77 -3.20
CA GLY A 152 0.24 -15.29 -3.82
C GLY A 152 -0.52 -14.49 -2.78
N ALA A 153 -0.65 -13.18 -3.00
CA ALA A 153 -1.53 -12.27 -2.26
C ALA A 153 -3.02 -12.70 -2.25
N SER A 154 -3.33 -13.88 -2.78
CA SER A 154 -4.64 -14.45 -3.04
C SER A 154 -5.04 -15.55 -2.04
N ALA A 155 -4.12 -16.12 -1.26
CA ALA A 155 -4.44 -17.23 -0.33
C ALA A 155 -5.38 -16.80 0.81
N LYS A 156 -5.20 -15.58 1.36
CA LYS A 156 -6.04 -15.02 2.42
C LYS A 156 -7.47 -14.70 1.95
N GLU A 157 -7.61 -14.16 0.74
CA GLU A 157 -8.93 -13.89 0.13
C GLU A 157 -9.66 -15.19 -0.19
N LEU A 158 -8.93 -16.22 -0.65
CA LEU A 158 -9.49 -17.55 -0.87
C LEU A 158 -9.91 -18.21 0.45
N MET A 159 -9.13 -18.09 1.51
CA MET A 159 -9.45 -18.65 2.83
C MET A 159 -10.70 -17.99 3.43
N LEU A 160 -10.81 -16.67 3.32
CA LEU A 160 -11.97 -15.91 3.80
C LEU A 160 -13.23 -16.23 2.98
N LEU A 161 -13.10 -16.41 1.67
CA LEU A 161 -14.19 -16.85 0.80
C LEU A 161 -14.66 -18.28 1.14
N VAL A 162 -13.73 -19.21 1.39
CA VAL A 162 -14.05 -20.58 1.84
C VAL A 162 -14.74 -20.55 3.21
N PHE A 163 -14.32 -19.67 4.12
CA PHE A 163 -14.96 -19.49 5.42
C PHE A 163 -16.43 -19.06 5.31
N PHE A 164 -16.73 -18.03 4.49
CA PHE A 164 -18.11 -17.60 4.28
C PHE A 164 -18.96 -18.64 3.55
N LEU A 165 -18.36 -19.41 2.64
CA LEU A 165 -19.02 -20.52 1.98
C LEU A 165 -19.40 -21.63 2.97
N VAL A 166 -18.48 -22.03 3.84
CA VAL A 166 -18.75 -23.03 4.89
C VAL A 166 -19.80 -22.53 5.87
N LEU A 167 -19.71 -21.27 6.32
CA LEU A 167 -20.70 -20.67 7.21
C LEU A 167 -22.10 -20.64 6.57
N GLY A 168 -22.18 -20.26 5.29
CA GLY A 168 -23.43 -20.29 4.52
C GLY A 168 -24.03 -21.69 4.43
N VAL A 169 -23.20 -22.71 4.16
CA VAL A 169 -23.64 -24.11 4.10
C VAL A 169 -24.17 -24.58 5.46
N VAL A 170 -23.50 -24.24 6.57
CA VAL A 170 -23.94 -24.63 7.93
C VAL A 170 -25.26 -23.97 8.31
N VAL A 171 -25.43 -22.67 8.02
CA VAL A 171 -26.67 -21.94 8.28
C VAL A 171 -27.81 -22.50 7.44
N PHE A 172 -27.59 -22.69 6.14
CA PHE A 172 -28.60 -23.24 5.24
C PHE A 172 -29.00 -24.66 5.63
N ALA A 173 -28.04 -25.51 5.98
CA ALA A 173 -28.31 -26.88 6.45
C ALA A 173 -29.11 -26.88 7.77
N SER A 174 -28.85 -25.93 8.66
CA SER A 174 -29.62 -25.76 9.91
C SER A 174 -31.05 -25.31 9.65
N LEU A 175 -31.26 -24.42 8.68
CA LEU A 175 -32.60 -23.98 8.26
C LEU A 175 -33.41 -25.09 7.62
N VAL A 176 -32.80 -25.88 6.72
CA VAL A 176 -33.45 -27.06 6.10
C VAL A 176 -33.82 -28.07 7.18
N TYR A 177 -32.90 -28.38 8.10
CA TYR A 177 -33.16 -29.28 9.22
C TYR A 177 -34.32 -28.81 10.10
N TYR A 178 -34.42 -27.50 10.34
CA TYR A 178 -35.53 -26.95 11.14
C TYR A 178 -36.84 -26.95 10.36
N ALA A 179 -36.83 -26.59 9.07
CA ALA A 179 -38.01 -26.60 8.21
C ALA A 179 -38.62 -28.00 8.08
N GLU A 180 -37.78 -29.04 7.96
CA GLU A 180 -38.21 -30.43 7.84
C GLU A 180 -38.77 -31.01 9.17
N ARG A 181 -38.43 -30.38 10.31
CA ARG A 181 -38.96 -30.73 11.64
C ARG A 181 -40.31 -30.06 11.96
N VAL A 182 -40.74 -29.07 11.19
CA VAL A 182 -42.01 -28.35 11.41
C VAL A 182 -43.21 -29.14 10.85
N GLU A 183 -43.01 -30.02 9.87
CA GLU A 183 -44.05 -30.93 9.36
C GLU A 183 -43.69 -32.41 9.68
N PRO A 184 -44.52 -33.16 10.42
CA PRO A 184 -44.24 -34.57 10.71
C PRO A 184 -44.44 -35.43 9.45
N ASN A 185 -43.37 -35.67 8.71
CA ASN A 185 -43.33 -36.57 7.57
C ASN A 185 -42.83 -37.98 7.99
N PRO A 186 -43.63 -39.04 7.85
CA PRO A 186 -43.24 -40.41 8.24
C PRO A 186 -42.17 -41.06 7.35
N ASN A 187 -41.87 -40.50 6.17
CA ASN A 187 -40.81 -40.98 5.28
C ASN A 187 -39.69 -39.94 5.17
N ASN A 188 -38.91 -39.82 6.23
CA ASN A 188 -37.79 -38.88 6.31
C ASN A 188 -36.47 -39.57 5.90
N GLU A 189 -35.94 -39.22 4.72
CA GLU A 189 -34.70 -39.81 4.17
C GLU A 189 -33.43 -39.01 4.53
N PHE A 190 -33.56 -37.82 5.13
CA PHE A 190 -32.43 -36.96 5.51
C PHE A 190 -32.23 -36.95 7.02
N GLN A 191 -31.79 -38.10 7.55
CA GLN A 191 -31.62 -38.28 8.99
C GLN A 191 -30.48 -37.44 9.60
N SER A 192 -29.54 -36.94 8.78
CA SER A 192 -28.50 -36.01 9.25
C SER A 192 -27.78 -35.26 8.10
N ILE A 193 -27.39 -34.01 8.38
CA ILE A 193 -26.68 -33.08 7.47
C ILE A 193 -25.41 -33.70 6.81
N PRO A 194 -24.58 -34.50 7.50
CA PRO A 194 -23.39 -35.14 6.90
C PRO A 194 -23.73 -36.18 5.81
N ILE A 195 -24.88 -36.86 5.90
CA ILE A 195 -25.32 -37.83 4.90
C ILE A 195 -25.80 -37.13 3.62
N GLY A 196 -26.48 -35.99 3.74
CA GLY A 196 -26.84 -35.16 2.58
C GLY A 196 -25.62 -34.60 1.85
N LEU A 197 -24.56 -34.23 2.58
CA LEU A 197 -23.30 -33.76 2.00
C LEU A 197 -22.53 -34.87 1.28
N TRP A 198 -22.53 -36.10 1.80
CA TRP A 198 -21.90 -37.25 1.16
C TRP A 198 -22.57 -37.63 -0.18
N TRP A 199 -23.90 -37.53 -0.25
CA TRP A 199 -24.67 -37.71 -1.48
C TRP A 199 -24.37 -36.63 -2.53
N ALA A 200 -24.32 -35.35 -2.14
CA ALA A 200 -23.99 -34.26 -3.07
C ALA A 200 -22.57 -34.38 -3.66
N VAL A 201 -21.60 -34.84 -2.87
CA VAL A 201 -20.21 -35.06 -3.32
C VAL A 201 -20.07 -36.29 -4.23
N SER A 202 -20.87 -37.34 -4.00
CA SER A 202 -20.87 -38.53 -4.87
C SER A 202 -21.53 -38.24 -6.23
N GLU A 203 -22.54 -37.39 -6.29
CA GLU A 203 -23.12 -36.90 -7.55
C GLU A 203 -22.14 -35.98 -8.31
N LEU A 204 -21.42 -35.10 -7.61
CA LEU A 204 -20.46 -34.18 -8.24
C LEU A 204 -19.22 -34.88 -8.83
N LYS A 205 -18.92 -36.10 -8.36
CA LYS A 205 -17.82 -36.93 -8.88
C LYS A 205 -18.23 -37.76 -10.09
N ALA A 206 -19.52 -37.79 -10.43
CA ALA A 206 -20.05 -38.58 -11.54
C ALA A 206 -19.80 -37.95 -12.93
N ASP A 207 -19.31 -36.71 -13.01
CA ASP A 207 -19.12 -36.01 -14.29
C ASP A 207 -17.69 -36.06 -14.86
N SER A 208 -16.97 -37.19 -14.73
CA SER A 208 -15.76 -37.33 -15.55
C SER A 208 -15.27 -38.73 -15.93
N THR A 209 -15.77 -39.85 -15.40
CA THR A 209 -15.20 -41.15 -15.85
C THR A 209 -16.05 -42.41 -15.65
N THR A 210 -17.38 -42.32 -15.53
CA THR A 210 -18.19 -43.53 -15.32
C THR A 210 -19.50 -43.53 -16.09
N HIS A 211 -19.42 -43.36 -17.42
CA HIS A 211 -20.52 -43.70 -18.33
C HIS A 211 -20.49 -45.13 -18.87
N PHE A 212 -19.63 -46.03 -18.37
CA PHE A 212 -19.41 -47.31 -19.04
C PHE A 212 -19.63 -48.62 -18.26
N LEU A 213 -19.91 -48.64 -16.94
CA LEU A 213 -20.02 -49.94 -16.24
C LEU A 213 -21.08 -50.05 -15.12
N THR A 214 -22.22 -49.38 -15.24
CA THR A 214 -23.40 -49.72 -14.41
C THR A 214 -24.61 -50.05 -15.29
N PRO A 215 -25.28 -51.21 -15.10
CA PRO A 215 -26.47 -51.57 -15.85
C PRO A 215 -27.60 -50.55 -15.58
N ILE A 216 -28.28 -50.18 -16.65
CA ILE A 216 -29.25 -49.07 -16.80
C ILE A 216 -30.55 -49.21 -15.97
N ASN A 217 -30.64 -50.13 -14.99
CA ASN A 217 -31.91 -50.48 -14.35
C ASN A 217 -32.03 -50.14 -12.85
N THR A 218 -31.17 -49.29 -12.28
CA THR A 218 -31.29 -48.92 -10.85
C THR A 218 -31.34 -47.43 -10.54
N VAL A 219 -31.41 -46.54 -11.53
CA VAL A 219 -31.75 -45.12 -11.29
C VAL A 219 -32.52 -44.61 -12.51
N PRO A 220 -33.85 -44.44 -12.40
CA PRO A 220 -34.39 -43.08 -12.48
C PRO A 220 -35.75 -42.92 -11.78
N GLU A 221 -35.79 -42.49 -10.50
CA GLU A 221 -37.05 -41.97 -9.92
C GLU A 221 -36.93 -40.69 -9.08
N ILE A 222 -35.74 -40.18 -8.77
CA ILE A 222 -35.63 -39.06 -7.82
C ILE A 222 -35.46 -37.69 -8.53
N GLY A 223 -34.88 -37.66 -9.74
CA GLY A 223 -34.76 -36.41 -10.52
C GLY A 223 -36.08 -35.83 -11.03
N ILE A 224 -37.13 -36.66 -11.15
CA ILE A 224 -38.46 -36.23 -11.59
C ILE A 224 -39.28 -35.63 -10.43
N MET A 225 -38.99 -36.01 -9.17
CA MET A 225 -39.77 -35.54 -8.02
C MET A 225 -39.49 -34.08 -7.63
N PHE A 226 -38.30 -33.53 -7.84
CA PHE A 226 -38.00 -32.13 -7.49
C PHE A 226 -38.68 -31.12 -8.45
N HIS A 227 -38.82 -31.48 -9.73
CA HIS A 227 -39.54 -30.64 -10.69
C HIS A 227 -41.06 -30.73 -10.53
N GLN A 228 -41.60 -31.86 -10.06
CA GLN A 228 -43.05 -32.04 -9.88
C GLN A 228 -43.60 -31.54 -8.54
N THR A 229 -42.77 -31.42 -7.49
CA THR A 229 -43.21 -30.87 -6.18
C THR A 229 -43.24 -29.35 -6.14
N MET A 230 -42.35 -28.64 -6.85
CA MET A 230 -42.35 -27.17 -6.88
C MET A 230 -43.38 -26.54 -7.83
N TRP A 231 -43.75 -27.20 -8.93
CA TRP A 231 -44.65 -26.65 -9.95
C TRP A 231 -46.14 -27.01 -9.79
N LYS A 232 -46.52 -27.71 -8.72
CA LYS A 232 -47.94 -28.04 -8.40
C LYS A 232 -48.57 -27.18 -7.30
N ARG A 233 -47.87 -26.15 -6.82
CA ARG A 233 -48.32 -25.27 -5.72
C ARG A 233 -48.55 -23.80 -6.12
N SER A 234 -48.59 -23.47 -7.41
CA SER A 234 -49.12 -22.17 -7.85
C SER A 234 -50.64 -22.24 -7.93
N PRO A 235 -51.40 -21.45 -7.15
CA PRO A 235 -52.78 -21.19 -7.48
C PRO A 235 -52.79 -20.11 -8.58
N GLU A 236 -53.10 -20.52 -9.81
CA GLU A 236 -53.55 -19.57 -10.83
C GLU A 236 -54.90 -18.95 -10.42
N PRO A 237 -55.18 -17.70 -10.85
CA PRO A 237 -56.11 -16.77 -10.22
C PRO A 237 -57.59 -17.14 -10.28
#